data_AF-A0A176S1X3-F1
#
_entry.id   AF-A0A176S1X3-F1
#
_cell.length_a   1.000
_cell.length_b   1.000
_cell.length_c   1.000
_cell.angle_alpha   90.00
_cell.angle_beta   90.00
_cell.angle_gamma   90.00
#
_symmetry.space_group_name_H-M   'P 1'
#
loop_
_entity.id
_entity.type
_entity.pdbx_description
1 polymer ?
#
loop_
_entity_poly.entity_id
_entity_poly.type
_entity_poly.pdbx_seq_one_letter_code
_entity_poly.pdbx_strand_id
1 'polypeptide(L)'
;MDELLRVTAVERLKDGRLRLLERAYIPCAGESDKLSILGTDVALLIATIDHNLVCEVPEEAFFQRKVAYDNLPVEAIPKLRKLTEEHAQALLEYLDRWLAEQDRDLNPTAHGTGRKHAGVGIYFFEEDVEELNK
;
A
#
# COMPACT_ATOMS: atom_id res chain seq x y z
N MET A 1 -11.43 9.69 7.10
CA MET A 1 -10.81 11.02 6.92
C MET A 1 -9.53 11.02 7.74
N ASP A 2 -8.37 11.29 7.12
CA ASP A 2 -7.07 11.60 7.78
C ASP A 2 -5.92 10.57 7.79
N GLU A 3 -5.82 9.62 6.86
CA GLU A 3 -4.50 8.98 6.61
C GLU A 3 -3.67 9.80 5.61
N LEU A 4 -4.27 10.19 4.47
CA LEU A 4 -3.62 11.05 3.48
C LEU A 4 -3.46 12.51 3.91
N LEU A 5 -4.24 12.97 4.89
CA LEU A 5 -4.13 14.33 5.48
C LEU A 5 -3.19 14.39 6.69
N ARG A 6 -2.86 13.25 7.34
CA ARG A 6 -1.89 13.21 8.45
C ARG A 6 -0.45 13.21 7.97
N VAL A 7 -0.20 12.73 6.76
CA VAL A 7 1.11 12.82 6.12
C VAL A 7 1.18 14.15 5.40
N THR A 8 2.24 14.93 5.65
CA THR A 8 2.52 16.23 5.02
C THR A 8 2.86 16.06 3.52
N ALA A 9 1.98 15.44 2.74
CA ALA A 9 2.20 15.06 1.36
C ALA A 9 1.34 15.84 0.36
N VAL A 10 0.38 16.66 0.83
CA VAL A 10 -0.53 17.44 -0.03
C VAL A 10 -0.74 18.88 0.49
N GLU A 11 -0.54 19.87 -0.38
CA GLU A 11 -0.92 21.27 -0.18
C GLU A 11 -2.27 21.55 -0.85
N ARG A 12 -3.22 22.14 -0.12
CA ARG A 12 -4.50 22.57 -0.71
C ARG A 12 -4.35 23.94 -1.36
N LEU A 13 -4.54 23.99 -2.67
CA LEU A 13 -4.54 25.21 -3.47
C LEU A 13 -5.78 26.06 -3.20
N LYS A 14 -5.67 27.37 -3.47
CA LYS A 14 -6.75 28.36 -3.26
C LYS A 14 -8.03 28.08 -4.05
N ASP A 15 -7.95 27.25 -5.08
CA ASP A 15 -9.07 26.81 -5.91
C ASP A 15 -9.69 25.47 -5.46
N GLY A 16 -9.26 24.95 -4.31
CA GLY A 16 -9.76 23.70 -3.73
C GLY A 16 -9.07 22.44 -4.24
N ARG A 17 -8.15 22.53 -5.22
CA ARG A 17 -7.36 21.39 -5.71
C ARG A 17 -6.25 21.01 -4.73
N LEU A 18 -5.89 19.74 -4.71
CA LEU A 18 -4.76 19.22 -3.92
C LEU A 18 -3.52 19.13 -4.80
N ARG A 19 -2.37 19.59 -4.29
CA ARG A 19 -1.06 19.49 -4.93
C ARG A 19 -0.15 18.62 -4.08
N LEU A 20 0.34 17.52 -4.63
CA LEU A 20 1.27 16.62 -3.95
C LEU A 20 2.63 17.33 -3.74
N LEU A 21 3.10 17.40 -2.49
CA LEU A 21 4.37 18.06 -2.10
C LEU A 21 5.57 17.10 -2.17
N GLU A 22 5.37 15.81 -1.88
CA GLU A 22 6.36 14.75 -2.07
C GLU A 22 5.81 13.67 -3.01
N ARG A 23 6.61 13.27 -4.01
CA ARG A 23 6.28 12.23 -5.00
C ARG A 23 6.30 10.80 -4.45
N ALA A 24 6.28 10.64 -3.14
CA ALA A 24 6.38 9.34 -2.53
C ALA A 24 5.54 9.32 -1.25
N TYR A 25 4.76 8.26 -1.07
CA TYR A 25 4.30 7.85 0.24
C TYR A 25 5.52 7.36 1.02
N ILE A 26 6.34 8.30 1.49
CA ILE A 26 7.37 8.04 2.50
C ILE A 26 6.75 8.50 3.81
N PRO A 27 6.59 7.63 4.81
CA PRO A 27 6.22 8.06 6.15
C PRO A 27 7.27 9.04 6.69
N CYS A 28 7.06 10.34 6.48
CA CYS A 28 7.87 11.38 7.07
C CYS A 28 7.53 11.51 8.57
N ALA A 29 8.22 10.67 9.36
CA ALA A 29 8.68 10.87 10.74
C ALA A 29 7.66 11.12 11.89
N GLY A 30 7.24 10.03 12.54
CA GLY A 30 6.74 9.99 13.92
C GLY A 30 6.65 8.55 14.46
N GLU A 31 6.92 8.32 15.75
CA GLU A 31 6.74 6.99 16.38
C GLU A 31 5.28 6.50 16.31
N SER A 32 4.32 7.43 16.33
CA SER A 32 2.89 7.13 16.21
C SER A 32 2.50 6.50 14.87
N ASP A 33 3.14 6.93 13.79
CA ASP A 33 2.79 6.49 12.43
C ASP A 33 3.39 5.12 12.15
N LYS A 34 4.58 4.84 12.72
CA LYS A 34 5.17 3.50 12.76
C LYS A 34 4.32 2.50 13.57
N LEU A 35 3.72 2.96 14.68
CA LEU A 35 2.78 2.14 15.47
C LEU A 35 1.46 1.87 14.73
N SER A 36 1.01 2.80 13.88
CA SER A 36 -0.19 2.60 13.04
C SER A 36 0.02 1.51 11.99
N ILE A 37 1.20 1.47 11.34
CA ILE A 37 1.58 0.40 10.41
C ILE A 37 1.57 -0.95 11.13
N LEU A 38 2.16 -1.01 12.34
CA LEU A 38 2.19 -2.25 13.13
C LEU A 38 0.80 -2.68 13.63
N GLY A 39 -0.10 -1.74 13.90
CA GLY A 39 -1.43 -2.04 14.42
C GLY A 39 -2.41 -2.43 13.31
N THR A 40 -2.56 -1.57 12.31
CA THR A 40 -3.63 -1.68 11.30
C THR A 40 -3.19 -2.53 10.11
N ASP A 41 -2.01 -2.27 9.53
CA ASP A 41 -1.60 -2.93 8.29
C ASP A 41 -1.26 -4.41 8.53
N VAL A 42 -0.58 -4.71 9.64
CA VAL A 42 -0.29 -6.09 10.04
C VAL A 42 -1.58 -6.85 10.35
N ALA A 43 -2.54 -6.23 11.03
CA ALA A 43 -3.83 -6.87 11.31
C ALA A 43 -4.59 -7.18 10.01
N LEU A 44 -4.61 -6.26 9.04
CA LEU A 44 -5.22 -6.48 7.73
C LEU A 44 -4.50 -7.61 6.96
N LEU A 45 -3.17 -7.68 7.02
CA LEU A 45 -2.41 -8.75 6.38
C LEU A 45 -2.73 -10.11 7.02
N ILE A 46 -2.71 -10.22 8.35
CA ILE A 46 -3.04 -11.46 9.06
C ILE A 46 -4.48 -11.87 8.77
N ALA A 47 -5.44 -10.94 8.84
CA ALA A 47 -6.84 -11.23 8.52
C ALA A 47 -7.02 -11.72 7.07
N THR A 48 -6.23 -11.20 6.13
CA THR A 48 -6.22 -11.66 4.73
C THR A 48 -5.67 -13.08 4.61
N ILE A 49 -4.57 -13.38 5.31
CA ILE A 49 -4.01 -14.74 5.38
C ILE A 49 -5.05 -15.70 5.98
N ASP A 50 -5.63 -15.35 7.13
CA ASP A 50 -6.61 -16.16 7.84
C ASP A 50 -7.83 -16.48 6.97
N HIS A 51 -8.44 -15.45 6.36
CA HIS A 51 -9.55 -15.63 5.41
C HIS A 51 -9.17 -16.58 4.27
N ASN A 52 -8.01 -16.38 3.66
CA ASN A 52 -7.57 -17.21 2.53
C ASN A 52 -7.27 -18.66 2.93
N LEU A 53 -6.84 -18.93 4.17
CA LEU A 53 -6.56 -20.28 4.65
C LEU A 53 -7.83 -21.11 4.86
N VAL A 54 -8.95 -20.46 5.24
CA VAL A 54 -10.23 -21.14 5.52
C VAL A 54 -11.23 -21.04 4.38
N CYS A 55 -10.91 -20.29 3.32
CA CYS A 55 -11.80 -20.08 2.18
C CYS A 55 -11.90 -21.35 1.31
N GLU A 56 -13.09 -21.96 1.26
CA GLU A 56 -13.35 -23.17 0.48
C GLU A 56 -13.59 -22.90 -1.01
N VAL A 57 -14.00 -21.67 -1.36
CA VAL A 57 -14.33 -21.25 -2.72
C VAL A 57 -13.21 -20.36 -3.27
N PRO A 58 -12.36 -20.84 -4.21
CA PRO A 58 -11.18 -20.11 -4.65
C PRO A 58 -11.45 -18.70 -5.19
N GLU A 59 -12.62 -18.46 -5.77
CA GLU A 59 -13.04 -17.16 -6.32
C GLU A 59 -13.38 -16.12 -5.23
N GLU A 60 -13.62 -16.56 -3.99
CA GLU A 60 -13.91 -15.70 -2.83
C GLU A 60 -12.67 -15.38 -2.00
N ALA A 61 -11.53 -16.00 -2.31
CA ALA A 61 -10.26 -15.71 -1.67
C ALA A 61 -9.81 -14.27 -1.99
N PHE A 62 -9.30 -13.58 -0.98
CA PHE A 62 -8.73 -12.26 -1.17
C PHE A 62 -7.46 -12.33 -2.00
N PHE A 63 -7.25 -11.32 -2.83
CA PHE A 63 -6.05 -11.22 -3.64
C PHE A 63 -4.81 -11.08 -2.75
N GLN A 64 -3.99 -12.12 -2.71
CA GLN A 64 -2.71 -12.15 -1.99
C GLN A 64 -1.65 -12.78 -2.90
N ARG A 65 -0.67 -12.00 -3.36
CA ARG A 65 0.40 -12.45 -4.26
C ARG A 65 1.75 -11.89 -3.82
N LYS A 66 2.80 -12.67 -4.00
CA LYS A 66 4.20 -12.31 -3.72
C LYS A 66 5.07 -12.83 -4.86
N VAL A 67 6.08 -12.06 -5.25
CA VAL A 67 7.20 -12.54 -6.06
C VAL A 67 8.45 -12.47 -5.18
N ALA A 68 9.19 -13.57 -5.05
CA ALA A 68 10.38 -13.64 -4.23
C ALA A 68 11.37 -14.66 -4.81
N TYR A 69 12.64 -14.30 -4.81
CA TYR A 69 13.76 -15.14 -5.20
C TYR A 69 14.83 -15.02 -4.10
N ASP A 70 15.43 -16.14 -3.72
CA ASP A 70 16.42 -16.24 -2.63
C ASP A 70 17.88 -16.26 -3.14
N ASN A 71 18.08 -16.21 -4.46
CA ASN A 71 19.40 -16.30 -5.10
C ASN A 71 19.54 -15.26 -6.23
N LEU A 72 19.36 -13.99 -5.88
CA LEU A 72 19.62 -12.87 -6.79
C LEU A 72 21.03 -12.33 -6.56
N PRO A 73 21.76 -11.93 -7.63
CA PRO A 73 23.03 -11.24 -7.45
C PRO A 73 22.81 -9.86 -6.83
N VAL A 74 23.72 -9.44 -5.94
CA VAL A 74 23.67 -8.13 -5.26
C VAL A 74 23.56 -6.98 -6.28
N GLU A 75 24.18 -7.12 -7.45
CA GLU A 75 24.16 -6.14 -8.52
C GLU A 75 22.77 -5.92 -9.14
N ALA A 76 21.85 -6.88 -9.01
CA ALA A 76 20.47 -6.73 -9.48
C ALA A 76 19.61 -5.88 -8.54
N ILE A 77 19.96 -5.81 -7.25
CA ILE A 77 19.14 -5.19 -6.21
C ILE A 77 18.92 -3.68 -6.43
N PRO A 78 19.93 -2.87 -6.80
CA PRO A 78 19.70 -1.44 -7.09
C PRO A 78 18.71 -1.21 -8.24
N LYS A 79 18.72 -2.08 -9.26
CA LYS A 79 17.77 -1.99 -10.39
C LYS A 79 16.38 -2.42 -9.95
N LEU A 80 16.28 -3.51 -9.19
CA LEU A 80 15.01 -3.98 -8.63
C LEU A 80 14.36 -2.89 -7.79
N ARG A 81 15.11 -2.26 -6.88
CA ARG A 81 14.61 -1.15 -6.05
C ARG A 81 13.99 -0.04 -6.89
N LYS A 82 14.70 0.45 -7.90
CA LYS A 82 14.19 1.52 -8.78
C LYS A 82 12.93 1.10 -9.55
N LEU A 83 12.92 -0.12 -10.09
CA LEU A 83 11.75 -0.65 -10.79
C LEU A 83 10.55 -0.75 -9.85
N THR A 84 10.76 -1.27 -8.64
CA THR A 84 9.70 -1.41 -7.64
C THR A 84 9.18 -0.05 -7.20
N GLU A 85 10.04 0.91 -6.87
CA GLU A 85 9.64 2.26 -6.49
C GLU A 85 8.81 2.93 -7.60
N GLU A 86 9.28 2.91 -8.85
CA GLU A 86 8.59 3.54 -9.97
C GLU A 86 7.21 2.91 -10.23
N HIS A 87 7.16 1.58 -10.36
CA HIS A 87 5.92 0.90 -10.72
C HIS A 87 4.93 0.82 -9.55
N ALA A 88 5.40 0.61 -8.32
CA ALA A 88 4.53 0.56 -7.15
C ALA A 88 3.93 1.94 -6.86
N GLN A 89 4.73 3.01 -6.90
CA GLN A 89 4.24 4.37 -6.70
C GLN A 89 3.20 4.75 -7.76
N ALA A 90 3.48 4.47 -9.04
CA ALA A 90 2.53 4.75 -10.12
C ALA A 90 1.20 3.99 -9.94
N LEU A 91 1.24 2.75 -9.44
CA LEU A 91 0.05 1.98 -9.15
C LEU A 91 -0.73 2.55 -7.95
N LEU A 92 -0.05 2.90 -6.86
CA LEU A 92 -0.69 3.52 -5.70
C LEU A 92 -1.37 4.85 -6.05
N GLU A 93 -0.72 5.72 -6.83
CA GLU A 93 -1.29 6.99 -7.30
C GLU A 93 -2.49 6.79 -8.24
N TYR A 94 -2.48 5.71 -9.03
CA TYR A 94 -3.62 5.33 -9.85
C TYR A 94 -4.81 4.89 -8.99
N LEU A 95 -4.56 3.99 -8.04
CA LEU A 95 -5.60 3.43 -7.17
C LEU A 95 -6.15 4.49 -6.20
N ASP A 96 -5.31 5.36 -5.65
CA ASP A 96 -5.72 6.46 -4.78
C ASP A 96 -6.72 7.39 -5.48
N ARG A 97 -6.38 7.85 -6.69
CA ARG A 97 -7.29 8.68 -7.50
C ARG A 97 -8.61 7.98 -7.75
N TRP A 98 -8.57 6.71 -8.13
CA TRP A 98 -9.78 5.93 -8.38
C TRP A 98 -10.61 5.73 -7.10
N LEU A 99 -9.99 5.40 -5.97
CA LEU A 99 -10.66 5.23 -4.69
C LEU A 99 -11.30 6.54 -4.21
N ALA A 100 -10.61 7.67 -4.36
CA ALA A 100 -11.14 8.99 -4.04
C ALA A 100 -12.38 9.35 -4.89
N GLU A 101 -12.45 8.90 -6.15
CA GLU A 101 -13.65 9.06 -6.98
C GLU A 101 -14.83 8.22 -6.45
N GLN A 102 -14.57 7.08 -5.82
CA GLN A 102 -15.63 6.19 -5.28
C GLN A 102 -15.99 6.49 -3.81
N ASP A 103 -15.09 7.13 -3.06
CA ASP A 103 -15.30 7.47 -1.65
C ASP A 103 -16.40 8.54 -1.53
N ARG A 104 -17.55 8.17 -0.93
CA ARG A 104 -18.70 9.07 -0.77
C ARG A 104 -18.49 10.18 0.24
N ASP A 105 -17.50 10.06 1.13
CA ASP A 105 -17.12 11.13 2.05
C ASP A 105 -16.28 12.20 1.32
N LEU A 106 -15.52 11.82 0.28
CA LEU A 106 -14.70 12.72 -0.54
C LEU A 106 -15.41 13.21 -1.81
N ASN A 107 -16.26 12.37 -2.40
CA ASN A 107 -17.04 12.64 -3.60
C ASN A 107 -18.55 12.43 -3.31
N PRO A 108 -19.29 13.48 -2.94
CA PRO A 108 -20.73 13.40 -2.67
C PRO A 108 -21.60 12.97 -3.86
N THR A 109 -21.05 12.97 -5.08
CA THR A 109 -21.76 12.52 -6.28
C THR A 109 -21.61 11.01 -6.53
N ALA A 110 -20.74 10.32 -5.78
CA ALA A 110 -20.61 8.88 -5.86
C ALA A 110 -21.88 8.18 -5.32
N HIS A 111 -22.42 7.25 -6.09
CA HIS A 111 -23.64 6.50 -5.77
C HIS A 111 -23.33 5.03 -5.44
N GLY A 112 -24.18 4.37 -4.65
CA GLY A 112 -24.01 2.96 -4.32
C GLY A 112 -24.69 2.55 -3.00
N THR A 113 -24.64 1.26 -2.69
CA THR A 113 -25.21 0.67 -1.46
C THR A 113 -24.12 0.02 -0.61
N GLY A 114 -24.40 -0.19 0.68
CA GLY A 114 -23.45 -0.79 1.62
C GLY A 114 -22.29 0.14 2.01
N ARG A 115 -21.35 -0.38 2.81
CA ARG A 115 -20.08 0.27 3.17
C ARG A 115 -18.99 -0.79 3.24
N LYS A 116 -17.86 -0.55 2.58
CA LYS A 116 -16.68 -1.41 2.61
C LYS A 116 -15.47 -0.57 2.96
N HIS A 117 -14.57 -1.14 3.74
CA HIS A 117 -13.22 -0.63 3.93
C HIS A 117 -12.30 -1.51 3.08
N ALA A 118 -11.59 -0.90 2.15
CA ALA A 118 -10.70 -1.59 1.21
C ALA A 118 -9.49 -0.71 0.95
N GLY A 119 -8.34 -1.36 0.78
CA GLY A 119 -7.06 -0.71 0.48
C GLY A 119 -6.11 -1.69 -0.18
N VAL A 120 -5.07 -1.17 -0.83
CA VAL A 120 -4.01 -1.97 -1.44
C VAL A 120 -2.68 -1.48 -0.88
N GLY A 121 -1.97 -2.37 -0.18
CA GLY A 121 -0.61 -2.13 0.29
C GLY A 121 0.40 -2.83 -0.61
N ILE A 122 1.52 -2.16 -0.91
CA ILE A 122 2.65 -2.74 -1.67
C ILE A 122 3.89 -2.60 -0.80
N TYR A 123 4.65 -3.69 -0.66
CA TYR A 123 5.83 -3.76 0.18
C TYR A 123 7.02 -4.29 -0.62
N PHE A 124 8.16 -3.62 -0.49
CA PHE A 124 9.45 -4.10 -0.94
C PHE A 124 10.27 -4.55 0.27
N PHE A 125 10.90 -5.71 0.20
CA PHE A 125 11.79 -6.23 1.23
C PHE A 125 13.07 -6.77 0.58
N GLU A 126 14.19 -6.60 1.28
CA GLU A 126 15.48 -7.19 0.95
C GLU A 126 16.16 -7.61 2.26
N GLU A 127 16.83 -8.75 2.25
CA GLU A 127 17.55 -9.28 3.40
C GLU A 127 18.74 -10.10 2.90
N ASP A 128 19.83 -10.08 3.66
CA ASP A 128 20.95 -10.98 3.41
C ASP A 128 20.52 -12.41 3.78
N VAL A 129 20.78 -13.38 2.90
CA VAL A 129 20.53 -14.79 3.18
C VAL A 129 21.82 -15.39 3.73
N GLU A 130 21.75 -16.01 4.92
CA GLU A 130 22.89 -16.77 5.45
C GLU A 130 23.20 -17.96 4.52
N GLU A 131 24.46 -18.10 4.11
CA GLU A 131 24.89 -19.28 3.34
C GLU A 131 24.69 -20.54 4.18
N LEU A 132 23.80 -21.42 3.72
CA LEU A 132 23.70 -22.79 4.23
C LEU A 132 25.03 -23.50 3.93
N ASN A 133 25.91 -23.58 4.93
CA ASN A 133 27.11 -24.41 4.90
C ASN A 133 26.70 -25.84 4.48
N LYS A 134 26.98 -26.20 3.22
CA LYS A 134 26.79 -27.56 2.67
C LYS A 134 28.08 -28.36 2.78
#